data_AF-A0A961MAZ2-F1
#
_entry.id   AF-A0A961MAZ2-F1
#
_cell.length_a   1.000
_cell.length_b   1.000
_cell.length_c   1.000
_cell.angle_alpha   90.00
_cell.angle_beta   90.00
_cell.angle_gamma   90.00
#
_symmetry.space_group_name_H-M   'P 1'
#
loop_
_entity.id
_entity.type
_entity.pdbx_description
1 polymer ?
#
loop_
_entity_poly.entity_id
_entity_poly.type
_entity_poly.pdbx_seq_one_letter_code
_entity_poly.pdbx_strand_id
1 'polypeptide(L)'
;AKALTTRQDLAIGIGNAVAAVLEQSRVGPEIIGMAALSTTLATNALVEGQGGRVALVYVGFRERDLERHGLREALQGDPVLLLQGGHDHAGQQAAPLDLEALSAWLETVSDASGYAVAGQFATRNPSHENAVAEMIRERTGRPVSCSHHLSAK
;
A
#
# COMPACT_ATOMS: atom_id res chain seq x y z
N ALA A 1 19.73 -16.16 -20.67
CA ALA A 1 18.75 -16.06 -21.79
C ALA A 1 17.90 -14.80 -21.65
N LYS A 2 17.22 -14.37 -22.73
CA LYS A 2 16.31 -13.21 -22.77
C LYS A 2 15.00 -13.64 -23.43
N ALA A 3 13.87 -13.19 -22.90
CA ALA A 3 12.55 -13.37 -23.49
C ALA A 3 11.83 -12.02 -23.57
N LEU A 4 10.86 -11.89 -24.49
CA LEU A 4 10.00 -10.73 -24.55
C LEU A 4 9.06 -10.68 -23.33
N THR A 5 8.83 -9.48 -22.81
CA THR A 5 7.88 -9.27 -21.72
C THR A 5 6.45 -9.42 -22.23
N THR A 6 5.73 -10.41 -21.72
CA THR A 6 4.30 -10.57 -21.96
C THR A 6 3.54 -9.69 -20.97
N ARG A 7 3.20 -8.44 -21.36
CA ARG A 7 2.63 -7.44 -20.42
C ARG A 7 1.32 -7.88 -19.76
N GLN A 8 0.50 -8.64 -20.46
CA GLN A 8 -0.80 -9.12 -19.96
C GLN A 8 -0.67 -10.28 -18.96
N ASP A 9 0.45 -11.00 -19.00
CA ASP A 9 0.77 -12.08 -18.08
C ASP A 9 2.29 -12.26 -18.01
N LEU A 10 2.88 -11.62 -17.00
CA LEU A 10 4.32 -11.59 -16.81
C LEU A 10 4.89 -12.98 -16.53
N ALA A 11 4.09 -13.90 -15.99
CA ALA A 11 4.55 -15.26 -15.67
C ALA A 11 4.99 -16.00 -16.94
N ILE A 12 4.33 -15.75 -18.08
CA ILE A 12 4.71 -16.33 -19.37
C ILE A 12 6.11 -15.86 -19.78
N GLY A 13 6.35 -14.54 -19.76
CA GLY A 13 7.64 -13.98 -20.17
C GLY A 13 8.79 -14.41 -19.25
N ILE A 14 8.54 -14.39 -17.94
CA ILE A 14 9.50 -14.85 -16.93
C ILE A 14 9.77 -16.36 -17.11
N GLY A 15 8.72 -17.18 -17.26
CA GLY A 15 8.83 -18.62 -17.45
C GLY A 15 9.65 -18.98 -18.68
N ASN A 16 9.42 -18.28 -19.81
CA ASN A 16 10.22 -18.47 -21.03
C ASN A 16 11.70 -18.12 -20.83
N ALA A 17 12.01 -17.05 -20.09
CA ALA A 17 13.39 -16.68 -19.80
C ALA A 17 14.08 -17.72 -18.90
N VAL A 18 13.37 -18.22 -17.87
CA VAL A 18 13.87 -19.26 -16.94
C VAL A 18 14.10 -20.58 -17.69
N ALA A 19 13.13 -21.03 -18.48
CA ALA A 19 13.25 -22.26 -19.27
C ALA A 19 14.48 -22.23 -20.19
N ALA A 20 14.70 -21.11 -20.89
CA ALA A 20 15.86 -20.96 -21.76
C ALA A 20 17.20 -20.93 -21.00
N VAL A 21 17.24 -20.43 -19.75
CA VAL A 21 18.45 -20.51 -18.91
C VAL A 21 18.73 -21.95 -18.48
N LEU A 22 17.70 -22.69 -18.07
CA LEU A 22 17.84 -24.10 -17.67
C LEU A 22 18.32 -24.96 -18.85
N GLU A 23 17.76 -24.75 -20.04
CA GLU A 23 18.16 -25.45 -21.26
C GLU A 23 19.63 -25.14 -21.64
N GLN A 24 20.04 -23.87 -21.59
CA GLN A 24 21.40 -23.44 -21.92
C GLN A 24 22.44 -23.94 -20.91
N SER A 25 22.09 -23.93 -19.62
CA SER A 25 23.01 -24.33 -18.54
C SER A 25 23.07 -25.85 -18.34
N ARG A 26 22.06 -26.59 -18.80
CA ARG A 26 21.88 -28.04 -18.52
C ARG A 26 21.86 -28.36 -17.02
N VAL A 27 21.46 -27.37 -16.22
CA VAL A 27 21.30 -27.50 -14.79
C VAL A 27 19.87 -27.92 -14.48
N GLY A 28 19.71 -28.95 -13.65
CA GLY A 28 18.41 -29.33 -13.11
C GLY A 28 17.89 -28.26 -12.14
N PRO A 29 16.61 -27.87 -12.20
CA PRO A 29 16.06 -26.82 -11.32
C PRO A 29 16.18 -27.17 -9.83
N GLU A 30 16.26 -28.45 -9.48
CA GLU A 30 16.40 -28.94 -8.10
C GLU A 30 17.67 -28.50 -7.39
N ILE A 31 18.73 -28.12 -8.11
CA ILE A 31 19.97 -27.63 -7.49
C ILE A 31 19.99 -26.11 -7.30
N ILE A 32 18.94 -25.40 -7.73
CA ILE A 32 18.83 -23.95 -7.59
C ILE A 32 18.36 -23.62 -6.17
N GLY A 33 19.28 -23.16 -5.33
CA GLY A 33 18.97 -22.78 -3.95
C GLY A 33 18.29 -21.41 -3.79
N MET A 34 18.32 -20.55 -4.83
CA MET A 34 17.74 -19.20 -4.76
C MET A 34 17.41 -18.68 -6.16
N ALA A 35 16.25 -18.04 -6.29
CA ALA A 35 15.91 -17.19 -7.42
C ALA A 35 15.67 -15.76 -6.91
N ALA A 36 16.25 -14.78 -7.59
CA ALA A 36 16.03 -13.37 -7.30
C ALA A 36 15.36 -12.71 -8.51
N LEU A 37 14.30 -11.95 -8.27
CA LEU A 37 13.56 -11.23 -9.30
C LEU A 37 13.66 -9.73 -9.04
N SER A 38 14.22 -9.00 -10.01
CA SER A 38 14.21 -7.55 -10.04
C SER A 38 13.30 -7.09 -11.17
N THR A 39 12.35 -6.19 -10.89
CA THR A 39 11.47 -5.62 -11.89
C THR A 39 11.37 -4.11 -11.73
N THR A 40 11.12 -3.40 -12.83
CA THR A 40 10.87 -1.95 -12.84
C THR A 40 9.38 -1.63 -12.96
N LEU A 41 8.49 -2.61 -12.77
CA LEU A 41 7.06 -2.44 -13.07
C LEU A 41 6.42 -1.41 -12.14
N ALA A 42 6.64 -1.53 -10.83
CA ALA A 42 6.09 -0.60 -9.85
C ALA A 42 6.63 0.83 -10.04
N THR A 43 7.94 0.97 -10.34
CA THR A 43 8.58 2.27 -10.55
C THR A 43 8.11 2.93 -11.84
N ASN A 44 7.96 2.16 -12.92
CA ASN A 44 7.43 2.68 -14.19
C ASN A 44 5.96 3.05 -14.05
N ALA A 45 5.17 2.23 -13.37
CA ALA A 45 3.77 2.51 -13.10
C ALA A 45 3.58 3.84 -12.35
N LEU A 46 4.43 4.13 -11.36
CA LEU A 46 4.44 5.41 -10.66
C LEU A 46 4.75 6.60 -11.59
N VAL A 47 5.76 6.49 -12.45
CA VAL A 47 6.17 7.56 -13.38
C VAL A 47 5.13 7.75 -14.50
N GLU A 48 4.55 6.66 -14.98
CA GLU A 48 3.55 6.65 -16.05
C GLU A 48 2.13 6.96 -15.53
N GLY A 49 1.96 7.21 -14.23
CA GLY A 49 0.65 7.46 -13.61
C GLY A 49 -0.30 6.27 -13.69
N GLN A 50 0.23 5.07 -13.90
CA GLN A 50 -0.56 3.84 -13.98
C GLN A 50 -0.75 3.29 -12.57
N GLY A 51 -1.90 3.58 -11.98
CA GLY A 51 -2.29 3.09 -10.67
C GLY A 51 -3.81 3.08 -10.55
N GLY A 52 -4.34 2.23 -9.67
CA GLY A 52 -5.74 2.35 -9.27
C GLY A 52 -5.89 3.53 -8.31
N ARG A 53 -7.06 4.17 -8.31
CA ARG A 53 -7.43 5.18 -7.32
C ARG A 53 -7.22 4.62 -5.91
N VAL A 54 -6.57 5.35 -5.01
CA VAL A 54 -6.36 4.92 -3.62
C VAL A 54 -7.12 5.86 -2.69
N ALA A 55 -7.51 5.43 -1.50
CA ALA A 55 -8.10 6.30 -0.49
C ALA A 55 -7.18 6.39 0.74
N LEU A 56 -6.99 7.60 1.28
CA LEU A 56 -6.17 7.83 2.47
C LEU A 56 -7.04 8.07 3.70
N VAL A 57 -6.80 7.32 4.78
CA VAL A 57 -7.31 7.64 6.12
C VAL A 57 -6.15 8.14 6.98
N TYR A 58 -6.25 9.40 7.39
CA TYR A 58 -5.18 10.12 8.08
C TYR A 58 -5.59 10.46 9.51
N VAL A 59 -5.11 9.65 10.46
CA VAL A 59 -5.62 9.61 11.84
C VAL A 59 -4.80 10.52 12.77
N GLY A 60 -5.47 11.49 13.40
CA GLY A 60 -4.85 12.42 14.36
C GLY A 60 -4.01 13.53 13.73
N PHE A 61 -3.98 13.62 12.40
CA PHE A 61 -3.31 14.70 11.67
C PHE A 61 -4.29 15.83 11.31
N ARG A 62 -3.75 17.01 10.99
CA ARG A 62 -4.54 18.20 10.61
C ARG A 62 -4.42 18.44 9.09
N GLU A 63 -5.33 19.23 8.54
CA GLU A 63 -5.32 19.62 7.10
C GLU A 63 -3.96 20.15 6.64
N ARG A 64 -3.32 21.00 7.47
CA ARG A 64 -1.98 21.53 7.18
C ARG A 64 -0.88 20.47 7.02
N ASP A 65 -1.09 19.28 7.55
CA ASP A 65 -0.15 18.17 7.46
C ASP A 65 -0.28 17.45 6.10
N LEU A 66 -1.42 17.57 5.40
CA LEU A 66 -1.59 17.12 4.01
C LEU A 66 -0.80 17.99 3.01
N GLU A 67 -0.61 19.27 3.34
CA GLU A 67 0.17 20.20 2.52
C GLU A 67 1.69 19.99 2.67
N ARG A 68 2.12 19.12 3.61
CA ARG A 68 3.55 18.85 3.82
C ARG A 68 4.05 17.81 2.82
N HIS A 69 5.30 17.98 2.41
CA HIS A 69 6.05 17.02 1.61
C HIS A 69 5.38 16.61 0.28
N GLY A 70 4.50 17.46 -0.26
CA GLY A 70 3.83 17.21 -1.53
C GLY A 70 2.74 16.13 -1.48
N LEU A 71 2.24 15.78 -0.29
CA LEU A 71 1.26 14.69 -0.13
C LEU A 71 -0.04 14.99 -0.87
N ARG A 72 -0.52 16.23 -0.83
CA ARG A 72 -1.73 16.62 -1.57
C ARG A 72 -1.58 16.47 -3.08
N GLU A 73 -0.44 16.86 -3.61
CA GLU A 73 -0.09 16.68 -5.02
C GLU A 73 0.05 15.19 -5.37
N ALA A 74 0.61 14.38 -4.46
CA ALA A 74 0.74 12.94 -4.66
C ALA A 74 -0.61 12.22 -4.70
N LEU A 75 -1.61 12.70 -3.97
CA LEU A 75 -2.96 12.15 -3.96
C LEU A 75 -3.74 12.48 -5.26
N GLN A 76 -3.42 13.54 -5.99
CA GLN A 76 -4.05 13.86 -7.29
C GLN A 76 -5.60 13.85 -7.29
N GLY A 77 -6.25 14.20 -6.17
CA GLY A 77 -7.72 14.16 -6.03
C GLY A 77 -8.29 12.83 -5.53
N ASP A 78 -7.42 11.91 -5.11
CA ASP A 78 -7.80 10.71 -4.36
C ASP A 78 -8.52 11.08 -3.06
N PRO A 79 -9.51 10.27 -2.62
CA PRO A 79 -10.27 10.58 -1.42
C PRO A 79 -9.39 10.55 -0.18
N VAL A 80 -9.56 11.56 0.68
CA VAL A 80 -8.87 11.64 1.96
C VAL A 80 -9.87 11.83 3.08
N LEU A 81 -9.70 11.09 4.17
CA LEU A 81 -10.38 11.32 5.43
C LEU A 81 -9.36 11.76 6.48
N LEU A 82 -9.52 12.98 6.98
CA LEU A 82 -8.90 13.37 8.25
C LEU A 82 -9.74 12.81 9.38
N LEU A 83 -9.22 11.79 10.05
CA LEU A 83 -9.96 11.07 11.09
C LEU A 83 -9.49 11.48 12.48
N GLN A 84 -10.43 11.72 13.40
CA GLN A 84 -10.07 11.94 14.80
C GLN A 84 -9.43 10.69 15.40
N GLY A 85 -8.53 10.92 16.35
CA GLY A 85 -7.79 9.89 17.04
C GLY A 85 -6.32 10.26 17.16
N GLY A 86 -5.48 9.24 17.07
CA GLY A 86 -4.03 9.35 17.16
C GLY A 86 -3.49 9.15 18.58
N HIS A 87 -2.17 9.01 18.65
CA HIS A 87 -1.43 8.83 19.89
C HIS A 87 -0.49 10.00 20.11
N ASP A 88 0.03 10.16 21.32
CA ASP A 88 1.12 11.09 21.61
C ASP A 88 2.49 10.44 21.42
N HIS A 89 3.55 11.20 21.72
CA HIS A 89 4.94 10.70 21.60
C HIS A 89 5.26 9.52 22.53
N ALA A 90 4.46 9.31 23.58
CA ALA A 90 4.58 8.21 24.52
C ALA A 90 3.76 6.99 24.08
N GLY A 91 3.01 7.09 22.97
CA GLY A 91 2.12 6.05 22.48
C GLY A 91 0.80 5.97 23.23
N GLN A 92 0.50 6.95 24.10
CA GLN A 92 -0.78 7.02 24.79
C GLN A 92 -1.84 7.62 23.87
N GLN A 93 -3.09 7.16 24.02
CA GLN A 93 -4.19 7.64 23.20
C GLN A 93 -4.43 9.12 23.48
N ALA A 94 -4.19 9.97 22.47
CA ALA A 94 -4.37 11.42 22.59
C ALA A 94 -5.84 11.83 22.39
N ALA A 95 -6.53 11.13 21.50
CA ALA A 95 -7.97 11.25 21.26
C ALA A 95 -8.56 9.88 20.89
N PRO A 96 -9.83 9.60 21.22
CA PRO A 96 -10.50 8.39 20.77
C PRO A 96 -10.64 8.37 19.25
N LEU A 97 -10.56 7.16 18.69
CA LEU A 97 -10.80 6.91 17.27
C LEU A 97 -12.29 7.02 16.95
N ASP A 98 -12.63 7.84 15.95
CA ASP A 98 -14.02 8.04 15.51
C ASP A 98 -14.43 7.00 14.44
N LEU A 99 -14.77 5.80 14.89
CA LEU A 99 -15.17 4.72 13.99
C LEU A 99 -16.50 4.98 13.26
N GLU A 100 -17.37 5.83 13.80
CA GLU A 100 -18.62 6.21 13.15
C GLU A 100 -18.36 7.11 11.93
N ALA A 101 -17.48 8.10 12.08
CA ALA A 101 -17.05 8.94 10.96
C ALA A 101 -16.33 8.12 9.88
N LEU A 102 -15.49 7.15 10.26
CA LEU A 102 -14.86 6.23 9.30
C LEU A 102 -15.92 5.45 8.53
N SER A 103 -16.88 4.84 9.26
CA SER A 103 -17.96 4.07 8.63
C SER A 103 -18.75 4.92 7.64
N ALA A 104 -19.15 6.13 8.04
CA ALA A 104 -19.93 7.03 7.18
C ALA A 104 -19.15 7.44 5.92
N TRP A 105 -17.85 7.71 6.06
CA TRP A 105 -17.01 8.09 4.93
C TRP A 105 -16.79 6.94 3.94
N LEU A 106 -16.65 5.69 4.42
CA LEU A 106 -16.48 4.54 3.55
C LEU A 106 -17.66 4.33 2.60
N GLU A 107 -18.89 4.67 3.02
CA GLU A 107 -20.08 4.63 2.15
C GLU A 107 -20.00 5.65 1.00
N THR A 108 -19.17 6.69 1.13
CA THR A 108 -18.99 7.72 0.09
C THR A 108 -17.91 7.39 -0.94
N VAL A 109 -17.07 6.38 -0.66
CA VAL A 109 -15.91 6.01 -1.48
C VAL A 109 -16.16 4.67 -2.16
N SER A 110 -16.61 4.68 -3.42
CA SER A 110 -16.99 3.46 -4.15
C SER A 110 -15.93 2.92 -5.13
N ASP A 111 -14.95 3.73 -5.52
CA ASP A 111 -14.03 3.45 -6.64
C ASP A 111 -12.56 3.31 -6.23
N ALA A 112 -12.26 3.32 -4.92
CA ALA A 112 -10.92 3.05 -4.43
C ALA A 112 -10.53 1.58 -4.66
N SER A 113 -9.37 1.38 -5.31
CA SER A 113 -8.76 0.08 -5.52
C SER A 113 -8.07 -0.48 -4.28
N GLY A 114 -7.73 0.39 -3.32
CA GLY A 114 -7.10 0.08 -2.04
C GLY A 114 -7.07 1.30 -1.12
N TYR A 115 -6.61 1.10 0.11
CA TYR A 115 -6.55 2.15 1.13
C TYR A 115 -5.16 2.26 1.76
N ALA A 116 -4.75 3.49 2.06
CA ALA A 116 -3.61 3.80 2.90
C ALA A 116 -4.12 4.32 4.26
N VAL A 117 -3.52 3.86 5.34
CA VAL A 117 -3.83 4.32 6.70
C VAL A 117 -2.56 4.81 7.35
N ALA A 118 -2.57 6.06 7.79
CA ALA A 118 -1.45 6.68 8.50
C ALA A 118 -1.95 7.39 9.76
N GLY A 119 -1.45 6.96 10.92
CA GLY A 119 -1.81 7.48 12.23
C GLY A 119 -0.64 8.15 12.93
N GLN A 120 -0.93 9.23 13.66
CA GLN A 120 0.09 9.92 14.43
C GLN A 120 0.69 8.99 15.49
N PHE A 121 2.03 8.88 15.49
CA PHE A 121 2.81 7.96 16.35
C PHE A 121 2.41 6.47 16.24
N ALA A 122 1.93 6.03 15.09
CA ALA A 122 1.54 4.63 14.87
C ALA A 122 2.69 3.61 15.05
N THR A 123 3.95 4.01 14.88
CA THR A 123 5.11 3.15 15.18
C THR A 123 5.30 2.90 16.68
N ARG A 124 4.73 3.75 17.55
CA ARG A 124 4.71 3.55 19.00
C ARG A 124 3.49 2.75 19.43
N ASN A 125 2.32 3.08 18.86
CA ASN A 125 1.07 2.39 19.14
C ASN A 125 0.23 2.29 17.86
N PRO A 126 0.19 1.11 17.21
CA PRO A 126 -0.52 0.92 15.94
C PRO A 126 -2.02 0.63 16.11
N SER A 127 -2.57 0.65 17.33
CA SER A 127 -3.95 0.21 17.62
C SER A 127 -5.00 0.90 16.74
N HIS A 128 -4.89 2.21 16.54
CA HIS A 128 -5.80 2.94 15.65
C HIS A 128 -5.63 2.56 14.18
N GLU A 129 -4.41 2.40 13.66
CA GLU A 129 -4.23 1.95 12.27
C GLU A 129 -4.80 0.55 12.05
N ASN A 130 -4.64 -0.34 13.04
CA ASN A 130 -5.17 -1.69 12.99
C ASN A 130 -6.71 -1.70 12.97
N ALA A 131 -7.34 -0.95 13.88
CA ALA A 131 -8.81 -0.86 13.95
C ALA A 131 -9.40 -0.26 12.65
N VAL A 132 -8.78 0.79 12.11
CA VAL A 132 -9.18 1.38 10.82
C VAL A 132 -9.04 0.35 9.70
N ALA A 133 -7.89 -0.33 9.62
CA ALA A 133 -7.62 -1.28 8.55
C ALA A 133 -8.52 -2.53 8.60
N GLU A 134 -8.87 -2.98 9.81
CA GLU A 134 -9.86 -4.05 10.02
C GLU A 134 -11.22 -3.64 9.48
N MET A 135 -11.76 -2.50 9.91
CA MET A 135 -13.06 -2.00 9.43
C MET A 135 -13.08 -1.80 7.91
N ILE A 136 -12.02 -1.25 7.32
CA ILE A 136 -11.94 -1.06 5.87
C ILE A 136 -12.00 -2.41 5.16
N ARG A 137 -11.23 -3.41 5.62
CA ARG A 137 -11.24 -4.75 5.01
C ARG A 137 -12.60 -5.40 5.13
N GLU A 138 -13.24 -5.31 6.30
CA GLU A 138 -14.57 -5.87 6.54
C GLU A 138 -15.64 -5.24 5.63
N ARG A 139 -15.65 -3.91 5.48
CA ARG A 139 -16.68 -3.20 4.72
C ARG A 139 -16.47 -3.21 3.21
N THR A 140 -15.21 -3.21 2.77
CA THR A 140 -14.88 -2.97 1.35
C THR A 140 -14.26 -4.17 0.65
N GLY A 141 -13.69 -5.13 1.41
CA GLY A 141 -12.89 -6.22 0.88
C GLY A 141 -11.60 -5.78 0.18
N ARG A 142 -11.23 -4.50 0.26
CA ARG A 142 -10.07 -3.93 -0.43
C ARG A 142 -8.78 -4.07 0.38
N PRO A 143 -7.61 -4.14 -0.29
CA PRO A 143 -6.33 -4.15 0.39
C PRO A 143 -6.09 -2.84 1.15
N VAL A 144 -5.40 -2.95 2.29
CA VAL A 144 -5.06 -1.80 3.16
C VAL A 144 -3.59 -1.85 3.55
N SER A 145 -2.89 -0.76 3.31
CA SER A 145 -1.49 -0.54 3.70
C SER A 145 -1.41 0.42 4.89
N CYS A 146 -0.85 -0.05 6.00
CA CYS A 146 -0.69 0.74 7.22
C CYS A 146 0.73 1.32 7.31
N SER A 147 0.86 2.59 7.71
CA SER A 147 2.15 3.29 7.73
C SER A 147 3.15 2.67 8.71
N HIS A 148 2.67 2.12 9.84
CA HIS A 148 3.54 1.49 10.83
C HIS A 148 4.24 0.23 10.29
N HIS A 149 3.64 -0.49 9.33
CA HIS A 149 4.30 -1.62 8.66
C HIS A 149 5.49 -1.19 7.80
N LEU A 150 5.48 0.05 7.31
CA LEU A 150 6.51 0.58 6.40
C LEU A 150 7.61 1.35 7.14
N SER A 151 7.28 1.91 8.31
CA SER A 151 8.14 2.84 9.04
C SER A 151 8.66 2.31 10.39
N ALA A 152 8.16 1.18 10.88
CA ALA A 152 8.74 0.52 12.05
C ALA A 152 10.05 -0.18 11.65
N LYS A 153 11.17 0.48 11.91
CA LYS A 153 12.51 -0.13 11.96
C LYS A 153 13.13 0.12 13.32
#